data_AF-W5WLE4-F1
#
_entry.id   AF-W5WLE4-F1
#
_cell.length_a   1.000
_cell.length_b   1.000
_cell.length_c   1.000
_cell.angle_alpha   90.00
_cell.angle_beta   90.00
_cell.angle_gamma   90.00
#
_symmetry.space_group_name_H-M   'P 1'
#
loop_
_entity.id
_entity.type
_entity.pdbx_description
1 polymer ?
#
loop_
_entity_poly.entity_id
_entity_poly.type
_entity_poly.pdbx_seq_one_letter_code
_entity_poly.pdbx_strand_id
1 'polypeptide(L)'
;MPTTTTTTTTVDQPKAEIFDASHYLGNLADAAVHDLTEKGYSATVIKDSDKQAITTDFSRWRVVSILTSRYTGMASVYVKNADPTPAEKVDLAVDQAGITPTLPASYASASALVTDVCRSAGLGGKTLSPTEFLAAQVSGNSQELEILKIGIPALCPDLQGALQDVIDGNIPFGNGTYEIGAGDRKIKPGTYRTTGSVDNCYWERTRPNGEIIDNNFATHATSITVTISPSDGSFTSERCGTWQLVK
;
A
#
# COMPACT_ATOMS: atom_id res chain seq x y z
N MET A 1 -45.35 67.28 23.26
CA MET A 1 -44.24 66.32 23.46
C MET A 1 -44.19 65.43 22.24
N PRO A 2 -43.05 65.30 21.53
CA PRO A 2 -42.96 64.32 20.46
C PRO A 2 -42.71 62.93 21.07
N THR A 3 -43.48 61.95 20.61
CA THR A 3 -43.34 60.54 20.94
C THR A 3 -42.19 59.95 20.12
N THR A 4 -41.11 59.56 20.80
CA THR A 4 -39.99 58.85 20.17
C THR A 4 -40.39 57.39 20.00
N THR A 5 -40.59 56.95 18.76
CA THR A 5 -40.79 55.53 18.44
C THR A 5 -39.42 54.87 18.29
N THR A 6 -39.04 54.02 19.25
CA THR A 6 -37.82 53.21 19.16
C THR A 6 -38.09 52.00 18.29
N THR A 7 -37.48 51.95 17.10
CA THR A 7 -37.54 50.78 16.21
C THR A 7 -36.52 49.75 16.69
N THR A 8 -36.99 48.65 17.29
CA THR A 8 -36.13 47.52 17.65
C THR A 8 -35.87 46.68 16.40
N THR A 9 -34.71 46.86 15.76
CA THR A 9 -34.23 45.92 14.73
C THR A 9 -33.73 44.64 15.40
N THR A 10 -34.53 43.58 15.34
CA THR A 10 -34.08 42.22 15.64
C THR A 10 -33.11 41.77 14.55
N VAL A 11 -31.81 41.73 14.86
CA VAL A 11 -30.80 41.16 13.96
C VAL A 11 -30.97 39.64 13.98
N ASP A 12 -31.41 39.09 12.85
CA ASP A 12 -31.60 37.65 12.69
C ASP A 12 -30.29 36.90 12.93
N GLN A 13 -30.32 35.89 13.80
CA GLN A 13 -29.11 35.16 14.18
C GLN A 13 -28.75 34.15 13.09
N PRO A 14 -27.46 33.95 12.77
CA PRO A 14 -27.05 32.90 11.86
C PRO A 14 -27.50 31.52 12.35
N LYS A 15 -28.00 30.68 11.44
CA LYS A 15 -28.45 29.31 11.70
C LYS A 15 -27.31 28.28 11.66
N ALA A 16 -26.15 28.65 11.14
CA ALA A 16 -25.05 27.74 10.90
C ALA A 16 -23.68 28.39 11.18
N GLU A 17 -22.68 27.55 11.48
CA GLU A 17 -21.34 27.96 11.89
C GLU A 17 -20.53 28.57 10.72
N ILE A 18 -19.57 29.46 11.02
CA ILE A 18 -18.59 29.91 10.03
C ILE A 18 -17.51 28.85 9.81
N PHE A 19 -17.08 28.67 8.56
CA PHE A 19 -16.01 27.74 8.21
C PHE A 19 -15.29 28.22 6.94
N ASP A 20 -14.13 27.60 6.64
CA ASP A 20 -13.41 27.79 5.38
C ASP A 20 -13.83 26.74 4.34
N ALA A 21 -14.52 27.19 3.28
CA ALA A 21 -14.99 26.30 2.23
C ALA A 21 -13.86 25.66 1.40
N SER A 22 -12.64 26.22 1.42
CA SER A 22 -11.50 25.66 0.70
C SER A 22 -11.07 24.30 1.25
N HIS A 23 -11.33 24.01 2.54
CA HIS A 23 -11.00 22.74 3.18
C HIS A 23 -11.75 21.54 2.58
N TYR A 24 -12.85 21.78 1.88
CA TYR A 24 -13.65 20.72 1.27
C TYR A 24 -13.22 20.41 -0.16
N LEU A 25 -12.42 21.25 -0.81
CA LEU A 25 -12.05 21.08 -2.20
C LEU A 25 -11.31 19.76 -2.42
N GLY A 26 -11.84 18.92 -3.31
CA GLY A 26 -11.31 17.59 -3.57
C GLY A 26 -11.78 16.50 -2.59
N ASN A 27 -12.45 16.84 -1.48
CA ASN A 27 -13.04 15.84 -0.58
C ASN A 27 -14.23 15.15 -1.25
N LEU A 28 -14.55 13.94 -0.78
CA LEU A 28 -15.76 13.26 -1.20
C LEU A 28 -17.00 14.02 -0.70
N ALA A 29 -18.04 14.03 -1.51
CA ALA A 29 -19.24 14.82 -1.24
C ALA A 29 -20.02 14.29 -0.04
N ASP A 30 -19.95 13.00 0.28
CA ASP A 30 -20.55 12.42 1.50
C ASP A 30 -19.91 12.96 2.78
N ALA A 31 -18.58 12.98 2.85
CA ALA A 31 -17.84 13.54 3.98
C ALA A 31 -18.11 15.05 4.14
N ALA A 32 -18.15 15.78 3.02
CA ALA A 32 -18.50 17.20 3.03
C ALA A 32 -19.93 17.45 3.51
N VAL A 33 -20.91 16.69 3.03
CA VAL A 33 -22.31 16.79 3.44
C VAL A 33 -22.46 16.46 4.92
N HIS A 34 -21.78 15.42 5.41
CA HIS A 34 -21.81 15.04 6.82
C HIS A 34 -21.31 16.17 7.72
N ASP A 35 -20.11 16.68 7.48
CA ASP A 35 -19.49 17.74 8.29
C ASP A 35 -20.27 19.09 8.20
N LEU A 36 -20.81 19.42 7.03
CA LEU A 36 -21.70 20.58 6.86
C LEU A 36 -22.99 20.45 7.67
N THR A 37 -23.56 19.24 7.74
CA THR A 37 -24.76 18.96 8.52
C THR A 37 -24.49 19.16 10.02
N GLU A 38 -23.34 18.70 10.51
CA GLU A 38 -22.91 18.94 11.89
C GLU A 38 -22.76 20.43 12.22
N LYS A 39 -22.38 21.24 11.22
CA LYS A 39 -22.26 22.72 11.33
C LYS A 39 -23.57 23.48 11.15
N GLY A 40 -24.70 22.77 11.01
CA GLY A 40 -26.04 23.35 10.90
C GLY A 40 -26.47 23.71 9.47
N TYR A 41 -25.78 23.22 8.44
CA TYR A 41 -26.17 23.43 7.04
C TYR A 41 -27.03 22.27 6.52
N SER A 42 -28.09 22.60 5.80
CA SER A 42 -28.77 21.69 4.88
C SER A 42 -28.04 21.71 3.54
N ALA A 43 -27.31 20.64 3.25
CA ALA A 43 -26.47 20.53 2.05
C ALA A 43 -27.24 19.88 0.88
N THR A 44 -27.15 20.50 -0.30
CA THR A 44 -27.60 19.94 -1.58
C THR A 44 -26.39 19.70 -2.48
N VAL A 45 -26.25 18.50 -3.02
CA VAL A 45 -25.14 18.13 -3.91
C VAL A 45 -25.56 18.35 -5.36
N ILE A 46 -24.73 19.06 -6.13
CA ILE A 46 -25.06 19.54 -7.48
C ILE A 46 -23.89 19.25 -8.42
N LYS A 47 -24.12 18.64 -9.57
CA LYS A 47 -23.09 18.48 -10.60
C LYS A 47 -22.62 19.85 -11.08
N ASP A 48 -21.32 20.04 -11.16
CA ASP A 48 -20.76 21.30 -11.64
C ASP A 48 -21.03 21.54 -13.14
N SER A 49 -21.10 20.46 -13.92
CA SER A 49 -21.24 20.49 -15.38
C SER A 49 -22.61 20.93 -15.89
N ASP A 50 -23.68 20.34 -15.37
CA ASP A 50 -25.05 20.51 -15.87
C ASP A 50 -26.01 21.06 -14.79
N LYS A 51 -25.49 21.32 -13.59
CA LYS A 51 -26.22 21.83 -12.42
C LYS A 51 -27.37 20.91 -11.98
N GLN A 52 -27.35 19.63 -12.36
CA GLN A 52 -28.31 18.65 -11.88
C GLN A 52 -28.04 18.29 -10.41
N ALA A 53 -29.09 18.26 -9.60
CA ALA A 53 -29.00 17.77 -8.23
C ALA A 53 -28.74 16.26 -8.20
N ILE A 54 -27.83 15.85 -7.31
CA ILE A 54 -27.54 14.46 -7.00
C ILE A 54 -28.19 14.18 -5.64
N THR A 55 -28.91 13.07 -5.53
CA THR A 55 -29.66 12.72 -4.30
C THR A 55 -29.13 11.50 -3.58
N THR A 56 -28.26 10.71 -4.22
CA THR A 56 -27.66 9.48 -3.68
C THR A 56 -26.22 9.31 -4.16
N ASP A 57 -25.51 8.34 -3.59
CA ASP A 57 -24.19 7.91 -4.08
C ASP A 57 -23.18 9.06 -4.13
N PHE A 58 -23.10 9.83 -3.03
CA PHE A 58 -22.23 11.00 -2.93
C PHE A 58 -20.73 10.63 -2.92
N SER A 59 -20.40 9.38 -2.56
CA SER A 59 -19.02 8.89 -2.43
C SER A 59 -18.26 8.78 -3.77
N ARG A 60 -18.92 8.95 -4.92
CA ARG A 60 -18.25 9.02 -6.24
C ARG A 60 -18.02 10.45 -6.75
N TRP A 61 -18.36 11.45 -5.95
CA TRP A 61 -18.31 12.84 -6.33
C TRP A 61 -17.31 13.58 -5.46
N ARG A 62 -16.47 14.40 -6.07
CA ARG A 62 -15.55 15.29 -5.35
C ARG A 62 -16.00 16.73 -5.44
N VAL A 63 -15.90 17.43 -4.32
CA VAL A 63 -16.27 18.84 -4.21
C VAL A 63 -15.32 19.69 -5.04
N VAL A 64 -15.91 20.56 -5.86
CA VAL A 64 -15.24 21.56 -6.71
C VAL A 64 -15.45 22.95 -6.15
N SER A 65 -16.59 23.22 -5.54
CA SER A 65 -16.86 24.46 -4.80
C SER A 65 -18.05 24.28 -3.87
N ILE A 66 -18.16 25.15 -2.87
CA ILE A 66 -19.32 25.21 -1.98
C ILE A 66 -19.79 26.66 -1.92
N LEU A 67 -21.09 26.86 -2.14
CA LEU A 67 -21.77 28.12 -1.87
C LEU A 67 -22.65 27.95 -0.63
N THR A 68 -22.51 28.82 0.36
CA THR A 68 -23.28 28.73 1.60
C THR A 68 -23.98 30.03 1.96
N SER A 69 -25.02 29.89 2.77
CA SER A 69 -25.68 31.01 3.45
C SER A 69 -25.90 30.63 4.91
N ARG A 70 -25.21 31.33 5.80
CA ARG A 70 -25.27 31.07 7.25
C ARG A 70 -26.61 31.48 7.86
N TYR A 71 -27.29 32.46 7.27
CA TYR A 71 -28.59 32.93 7.73
C TYR A 71 -29.73 31.98 7.34
N THR A 72 -29.64 31.38 6.15
CA THR A 72 -30.63 30.39 5.72
C THR A 72 -30.27 28.97 6.17
N GLY A 73 -29.00 28.73 6.54
CA GLY A 73 -28.47 27.40 6.86
C GLY A 73 -28.41 26.50 5.62
N MET A 74 -28.23 27.05 4.42
CA MET A 74 -28.17 26.26 3.18
C MET A 74 -26.74 26.16 2.67
N ALA A 75 -26.38 24.99 2.14
CA ALA A 75 -25.13 24.77 1.41
C ALA A 75 -25.41 24.11 0.05
N SER A 76 -24.90 24.70 -1.02
CA SER A 76 -24.85 24.09 -2.36
C SER A 76 -23.43 23.57 -2.60
N VAL A 77 -23.28 22.26 -2.67
CA VAL A 77 -22.00 21.56 -2.85
C VAL A 77 -21.89 21.18 -4.32
N TYR A 78 -21.07 21.91 -5.07
CA TYR A 78 -20.82 21.61 -6.49
C TYR A 78 -19.74 20.56 -6.63
N VAL A 79 -20.01 19.55 -7.45
CA VAL A 79 -19.15 18.37 -7.55
C VAL A 79 -18.84 17.97 -8.99
N LYS A 80 -17.72 17.27 -9.17
CA LYS A 80 -17.37 16.56 -10.41
C LYS A 80 -17.23 15.07 -10.13
N ASN A 81 -17.41 14.25 -11.18
CA ASN A 81 -17.15 12.82 -11.08
C ASN A 81 -15.68 12.64 -10.65
N ALA A 82 -15.48 11.91 -9.57
CA ALA A 82 -14.17 11.61 -9.08
C ALA A 82 -13.76 10.27 -9.66
N ASP A 83 -12.78 10.27 -10.56
CA ASP A 83 -12.00 9.06 -10.75
C ASP A 83 -11.45 8.69 -9.37
N PRO A 84 -11.69 7.46 -8.87
CA PRO A 84 -11.15 7.04 -7.60
C PRO A 84 -9.63 7.17 -7.64
N THR A 85 -9.05 7.66 -6.55
CA THR A 85 -7.60 7.72 -6.37
C THR A 85 -7.01 6.32 -6.47
N PRO A 86 -5.71 6.15 -6.75
CA PRO A 86 -5.07 4.84 -6.74
C PRO A 86 -5.35 4.05 -5.44
N ALA A 87 -5.37 4.71 -4.28
CA ALA A 87 -5.67 4.07 -2.99
C ALA A 87 -7.12 3.58 -2.91
N GLU A 88 -8.08 4.41 -3.29
CA GLU A 88 -9.50 4.01 -3.33
C GLU A 88 -9.75 2.89 -4.34
N LYS A 89 -9.04 2.88 -5.48
CA LYS A 89 -9.10 1.76 -6.44
C LYS A 89 -8.63 0.46 -5.82
N VAL A 90 -7.59 0.50 -4.98
CA VAL A 90 -7.10 -0.67 -4.25
C VAL A 90 -8.13 -1.17 -3.26
N ASP A 91 -8.69 -0.28 -2.43
CA ASP A 91 -9.73 -0.66 -1.47
C ASP A 91 -10.95 -1.28 -2.15
N LEU A 92 -11.44 -0.65 -3.23
CA LEU A 92 -12.54 -1.19 -4.04
C LEU A 92 -12.21 -2.55 -4.65
N ALA A 93 -10.98 -2.74 -5.15
CA ALA A 93 -10.57 -4.01 -5.76
C ALA A 93 -10.45 -5.13 -4.73
N VAL A 94 -9.99 -4.83 -3.52
CA VAL A 94 -9.92 -5.78 -2.40
C VAL A 94 -11.33 -6.18 -1.95
N ASP A 95 -12.24 -5.21 -1.82
CA ASP A 95 -13.66 -5.47 -1.52
C ASP A 95 -14.33 -6.34 -2.59
N GLN A 96 -14.10 -6.03 -3.87
CA GLN A 96 -14.63 -6.80 -5.00
C GLN A 96 -14.06 -8.22 -5.11
N ALA A 97 -12.80 -8.41 -4.69
CA ALA A 97 -12.19 -9.73 -4.59
C ALA A 97 -12.79 -10.57 -3.46
N GLY A 98 -13.71 -10.02 -2.65
CA GLY A 98 -14.30 -10.70 -1.50
C GLY A 98 -13.27 -11.01 -0.41
N ILE A 99 -12.12 -10.36 -0.45
CA ILE A 99 -11.11 -10.45 0.59
C ILE A 99 -11.65 -9.62 1.74
N THR A 100 -12.30 -10.24 2.73
CA THR A 100 -12.57 -9.58 4.01
C THR A 100 -11.25 -9.57 4.76
N PRO A 101 -10.49 -8.48 4.68
CA PRO A 101 -9.12 -8.54 5.15
C PRO A 101 -9.22 -8.57 6.67
N THR A 102 -8.74 -9.64 7.32
CA THR A 102 -8.45 -9.56 8.76
C THR A 102 -7.21 -8.69 8.91
N LEU A 103 -7.39 -7.39 8.65
CA LEU A 103 -6.34 -6.42 8.81
C LEU A 103 -5.98 -6.37 10.30
N PRO A 104 -4.68 -6.26 10.62
CA PRO A 104 -4.29 -5.82 11.94
C PRO A 104 -5.08 -4.56 12.31
N ALA A 105 -5.55 -4.45 13.55
CA ALA A 105 -6.37 -3.32 14.03
C ALA A 105 -5.70 -1.94 13.82
N SER A 106 -4.40 -1.91 13.51
CA SER A 106 -3.64 -0.72 13.15
C SER A 106 -3.95 -0.14 11.76
N TYR A 107 -4.59 -0.88 10.87
CA TYR A 107 -4.87 -0.42 9.50
C TYR A 107 -6.36 -0.17 9.28
N ALA A 108 -6.67 1.05 8.84
CA ALA A 108 -8.04 1.49 8.55
C ALA A 108 -8.59 0.94 7.21
N SER A 109 -7.72 0.53 6.28
CA SER A 109 -8.08 0.02 4.96
C SER A 109 -6.95 -0.83 4.35
N ALA A 110 -7.23 -1.53 3.25
CA ALA A 110 -6.24 -2.33 2.54
C ALA A 110 -5.18 -1.43 1.87
N SER A 111 -5.59 -0.30 1.31
CA SER A 111 -4.71 0.70 0.75
C SER A 111 -3.81 1.34 1.82
N ALA A 112 -4.27 1.46 3.07
CA ALA A 112 -3.45 1.94 4.18
C ALA A 112 -2.32 0.94 4.54
N LEU A 113 -2.63 -0.36 4.58
CA LEU A 113 -1.63 -1.42 4.73
C LEU A 113 -0.59 -1.36 3.61
N VAL A 114 -1.04 -1.34 2.36
CA VAL A 114 -0.15 -1.31 1.19
C VAL A 114 0.72 -0.05 1.21
N THR A 115 0.14 1.10 1.53
CA THR A 115 0.88 2.37 1.61
C THR A 115 1.99 2.32 2.64
N ASP A 116 1.73 1.70 3.80
CA ASP A 116 2.76 1.53 4.82
C ASP A 116 3.87 0.57 4.38
N VAL A 117 3.52 -0.55 3.75
CA VAL A 117 4.49 -1.49 3.16
C VAL A 117 5.34 -0.79 2.09
N CYS A 118 4.72 -0.05 1.17
CA CYS A 118 5.42 0.72 0.14
C CYS A 118 6.38 1.74 0.75
N ARG A 119 5.94 2.48 1.79
CA ARG A 119 6.80 3.45 2.49
C ARG A 119 7.95 2.76 3.20
N SER A 120 7.68 1.67 3.90
CA SER A 120 8.66 0.91 4.66
C SER A 120 9.72 0.26 3.77
N ALA A 121 9.35 -0.20 2.57
CA ALA A 121 10.31 -0.67 1.56
C ALA A 121 11.30 0.44 1.13
N GLY A 122 10.83 1.69 1.06
CA GLY A 122 11.67 2.85 0.74
C GLY A 122 12.50 3.38 1.92
N LEU A 123 12.04 3.16 3.15
CA LEU A 123 12.73 3.56 4.40
C LEU A 123 13.68 2.47 4.93
N GLY A 124 13.54 1.23 4.47
CA GLY A 124 14.30 0.05 4.86
C GLY A 124 15.75 0.14 4.41
N GLY A 125 16.56 0.93 5.12
CA GLY A 125 17.97 1.13 4.82
C GLY A 125 18.75 -0.19 4.65
N LYS A 126 19.50 -0.28 3.54
CA LYS A 126 20.73 -1.07 3.26
C LYS A 126 20.82 -2.57 3.65
N THR A 127 19.88 -3.17 4.36
CA THR A 127 20.08 -4.49 5.01
C THR A 127 19.32 -5.62 4.32
N LEU A 128 18.13 -5.34 3.78
CA LEU A 128 17.32 -6.30 3.03
C LEU A 128 17.03 -5.74 1.64
N SER A 129 17.05 -6.61 0.63
CA SER A 129 16.52 -6.30 -0.69
C SER A 129 15.00 -6.10 -0.64
N PRO A 130 14.40 -5.39 -1.61
CA PRO A 130 12.95 -5.25 -1.70
C PRO A 130 12.21 -6.60 -1.69
N THR A 131 12.78 -7.64 -2.32
CA THR A 131 12.19 -8.99 -2.34
C THR A 131 12.24 -9.65 -0.96
N GLU A 132 13.37 -9.55 -0.25
CA GLU A 132 13.48 -10.06 1.13
C GLU A 132 12.52 -9.32 2.08
N PHE A 133 12.40 -8.01 1.93
CA PHE A 133 11.46 -7.20 2.70
C PHE A 133 10.02 -7.64 2.47
N LEU A 134 9.58 -7.76 1.21
CA LEU A 134 8.21 -8.18 0.88
C LEU A 134 7.93 -9.63 1.32
N ALA A 135 8.90 -10.53 1.17
CA ALA A 135 8.78 -11.91 1.65
C ALA A 135 8.55 -11.96 3.17
N ALA A 136 9.24 -11.09 3.93
CA ALA A 136 9.05 -10.99 5.36
C ALA A 136 7.66 -10.45 5.75
N GLN A 137 7.06 -9.55 4.95
CA GLN A 137 5.71 -9.06 5.20
C GLN A 137 4.65 -10.15 5.05
N VAL A 138 4.79 -11.03 4.06
CA VAL A 138 3.74 -12.03 3.73
C VAL A 138 3.96 -13.40 4.37
N SER A 139 5.05 -13.59 5.12
CA SER A 139 5.44 -14.88 5.71
C SER A 139 4.41 -15.34 6.76
N GLY A 140 3.44 -16.16 6.33
CA GLY A 140 2.41 -16.76 7.19
C GLY A 140 1.02 -16.13 7.05
N ASN A 141 0.83 -15.16 6.16
CA ASN A 141 -0.48 -14.54 5.90
C ASN A 141 -0.78 -14.48 4.39
N SER A 142 -1.55 -15.46 3.90
CA SER A 142 -1.94 -15.52 2.49
C SER A 142 -2.84 -14.36 2.07
N GLN A 143 -3.61 -13.77 2.98
CA GLN A 143 -4.48 -12.62 2.65
C GLN A 143 -3.66 -11.35 2.41
N GLU A 144 -2.59 -11.12 3.19
CA GLU A 144 -1.70 -9.99 2.97
C GLU A 144 -1.03 -10.06 1.60
N LEU A 145 -0.62 -11.25 1.16
CA LEU A 145 -0.10 -11.43 -0.19
C LEU A 145 -1.12 -11.04 -1.27
N GLU A 146 -2.39 -11.42 -1.13
CA GLU A 146 -3.44 -11.02 -2.09
C GLU A 146 -3.70 -9.52 -2.08
N ILE A 147 -3.69 -8.89 -0.90
CA ILE A 147 -3.82 -7.42 -0.79
C ILE A 147 -2.63 -6.72 -1.46
N LEU A 148 -1.40 -7.21 -1.25
CA LEU A 148 -0.21 -6.65 -1.90
C LEU A 148 -0.21 -6.85 -3.42
N LYS A 149 -0.72 -7.99 -3.92
CA LYS A 149 -0.91 -8.24 -5.36
C LYS A 149 -1.80 -7.20 -6.02
N ILE A 150 -2.87 -6.78 -5.33
CA ILE A 150 -3.79 -5.74 -5.80
C ILE A 150 -3.15 -4.35 -5.65
N GLY A 151 -2.53 -4.11 -4.50
CA GLY A 151 -2.12 -2.78 -4.08
C GLY A 151 -0.81 -2.27 -4.69
N ILE A 152 0.24 -3.10 -4.72
CA ILE A 152 1.59 -2.70 -5.14
C ILE A 152 1.60 -2.13 -6.57
N PRO A 153 0.92 -2.74 -7.56
CA PRO A 153 0.92 -2.18 -8.91
C PRO A 153 0.35 -0.77 -9.00
N ALA A 154 -0.61 -0.42 -8.15
CA ALA A 154 -1.27 0.87 -8.13
C ALA A 154 -0.54 1.92 -7.26
N LEU A 155 0.08 1.51 -6.15
CA LEU A 155 0.62 2.42 -5.13
C LEU A 155 2.14 2.52 -5.10
N CYS A 156 2.87 1.48 -5.48
CA CYS A 156 4.33 1.49 -5.56
C CYS A 156 4.85 0.59 -6.68
N PRO A 157 4.71 1.01 -7.95
CA PRO A 157 5.03 0.19 -9.12
C PRO A 157 6.48 -0.29 -9.17
N ASP A 158 7.42 0.44 -8.55
CA ASP A 158 8.83 0.05 -8.47
C ASP A 158 9.05 -1.28 -7.72
N LEU A 159 8.12 -1.67 -6.85
CA LEU A 159 8.18 -2.94 -6.12
C LEU A 159 7.55 -4.11 -6.88
N GLN A 160 6.95 -3.91 -8.05
CA GLN A 160 6.27 -4.99 -8.77
C GLN A 160 7.21 -6.16 -9.09
N GLY A 161 8.46 -5.87 -9.47
CA GLY A 161 9.46 -6.93 -9.74
C GLY A 161 9.76 -7.77 -8.51
N ALA A 162 9.90 -7.12 -7.35
CA ALA A 162 10.15 -7.79 -6.08
C ALA A 162 8.92 -8.60 -5.61
N LEU A 163 7.71 -8.06 -5.79
CA LEU A 163 6.48 -8.79 -5.53
C LEU A 163 6.38 -10.05 -6.41
N GLN A 164 6.72 -9.94 -7.70
CA GLN A 164 6.71 -11.09 -8.60
C GLN A 164 7.70 -12.16 -8.13
N ASP A 165 8.89 -11.76 -7.70
CA ASP A 165 9.87 -12.69 -7.12
C ASP A 165 9.32 -13.37 -5.85
N VAL A 166 8.56 -12.67 -5.02
CA VAL A 166 7.88 -13.30 -3.86
C VAL A 166 6.83 -14.31 -4.29
N ILE A 167 5.99 -13.98 -5.27
CA ILE A 167 4.96 -14.87 -5.81
C ILE A 167 5.59 -16.15 -6.40
N ASP A 168 6.68 -15.98 -7.13
CA ASP A 168 7.41 -17.09 -7.75
C ASP A 168 8.32 -17.82 -6.75
N GLY A 169 8.45 -17.34 -5.51
CA GLY A 169 9.32 -17.89 -4.47
C GLY A 169 10.82 -17.75 -4.80
N ASN A 170 11.18 -16.76 -5.60
CA ASN A 170 12.55 -16.42 -5.99
C ASN A 170 13.16 -15.44 -4.98
N ILE A 171 13.19 -15.82 -3.71
CA ILE A 171 13.67 -14.96 -2.63
C ILE A 171 15.20 -14.98 -2.59
N PRO A 172 15.90 -13.83 -2.69
CA PRO A 172 17.34 -13.76 -2.47
C PRO A 172 17.70 -14.21 -1.07
N PHE A 173 18.91 -14.77 -0.91
CA PHE A 173 19.38 -15.23 0.41
C PHE A 173 20.87 -15.00 0.58
N GLY A 174 21.32 -14.87 1.83
CA GLY A 174 22.70 -14.53 2.17
C GLY A 174 23.44 -15.66 2.87
N ASN A 175 23.96 -15.37 4.06
CA ASN A 175 24.65 -16.34 4.89
C ASN A 175 23.65 -17.27 5.58
N GLY A 176 23.99 -18.56 5.64
CA GLY A 176 23.23 -19.58 6.35
C GLY A 176 23.29 -20.93 5.66
N THR A 177 22.64 -21.91 6.30
CA THR A 177 22.39 -23.24 5.72
C THR A 177 20.90 -23.37 5.44
N TYR A 178 20.56 -23.71 4.20
CA TYR A 178 19.19 -23.76 3.70
C TYR A 178 18.90 -25.16 3.16
N GLU A 179 17.76 -25.74 3.57
CA GLU A 179 17.26 -26.97 2.94
C GLU A 179 16.77 -26.69 1.52
N ILE A 180 16.96 -27.65 0.62
CA ILE A 180 16.47 -27.56 -0.76
C ILE A 180 15.06 -28.13 -0.85
N GLY A 181 14.13 -27.37 -1.44
CA GLY A 181 12.78 -27.85 -1.67
C GLY A 181 11.74 -26.73 -1.74
N ALA A 182 10.48 -27.11 -1.52
CA ALA A 182 9.36 -26.17 -1.44
C ALA A 182 8.97 -25.93 0.02
N GLY A 183 8.55 -24.71 0.32
CA GLY A 183 8.03 -24.32 1.63
C GLY A 183 8.85 -23.23 2.31
N ASP A 184 8.37 -22.79 3.47
CA ASP A 184 8.95 -21.69 4.20
C ASP A 184 10.39 -21.99 4.62
N ARG A 185 11.27 -20.98 4.48
CA ARG A 185 12.69 -21.05 4.85
C ARG A 185 13.51 -22.09 4.07
N LYS A 186 12.98 -22.62 2.97
CA LYS A 186 13.72 -23.46 2.01
C LYS A 186 14.08 -22.66 0.77
N ILE A 187 15.15 -23.08 0.11
CA ILE A 187 15.51 -22.52 -1.20
C ILE A 187 15.08 -23.49 -2.30
N LYS A 188 14.54 -22.94 -3.39
CA LYS A 188 14.12 -23.75 -4.53
C LYS A 188 15.35 -24.26 -5.30
N PRO A 189 15.24 -25.39 -5.98
CA PRO A 189 16.25 -25.78 -6.97
C PRO A 189 16.37 -24.72 -8.06
N GLY A 190 17.59 -24.48 -8.53
CA GLY A 190 17.83 -23.42 -9.49
C GLY A 190 19.30 -23.04 -9.64
N THR A 191 19.58 -22.11 -10.55
CA THR A 191 20.93 -21.54 -10.69
C THR A 191 20.96 -20.20 -10.00
N TYR A 192 21.86 -20.07 -9.03
CA TYR A 192 22.01 -18.89 -8.20
C TYR A 192 23.33 -18.20 -8.50
N ARG A 193 23.33 -16.88 -8.42
CA ARG A 193 24.51 -16.05 -8.62
C ARG A 193 24.64 -15.04 -7.50
N THR A 194 25.85 -14.92 -6.96
CA THR A 194 26.28 -13.74 -6.22
C THR A 194 27.19 -12.87 -7.11
N THR A 195 27.13 -11.56 -6.92
CA THR A 195 27.86 -10.55 -7.70
C THR A 195 28.41 -9.47 -6.78
N GLY A 196 29.53 -8.85 -7.16
CA GLY A 196 30.22 -7.83 -6.35
C GLY A 196 31.60 -8.31 -5.93
N SER A 197 32.32 -7.54 -5.11
CA SER A 197 33.58 -8.02 -4.50
C SER A 197 33.22 -9.04 -3.43
N VAL A 198 33.34 -10.31 -3.79
CA VAL A 198 33.07 -11.44 -2.90
C VAL A 198 34.40 -11.90 -2.33
N ASP A 199 34.61 -11.68 -1.03
CA ASP A 199 35.88 -11.96 -0.35
C ASP A 199 35.69 -13.03 0.73
N ASN A 200 36.57 -14.03 0.73
CA ASN A 200 36.53 -15.16 1.67
C ASN A 200 35.18 -15.86 1.73
N CYS A 201 34.55 -16.06 0.57
CA CYS A 201 33.26 -16.74 0.43
C CYS A 201 33.45 -18.25 0.48
N TYR A 202 32.76 -18.88 1.41
CA TYR A 202 32.57 -20.32 1.43
C TYR A 202 31.16 -20.66 1.00
N TRP A 203 31.00 -21.58 0.05
CA TRP A 203 29.71 -22.18 -0.23
C TRP A 203 29.84 -23.68 -0.39
N GLU A 204 28.78 -24.41 -0.07
CA GLU A 204 28.72 -25.85 -0.29
C GLU A 204 27.30 -26.31 -0.65
N ARG A 205 27.24 -27.40 -1.41
CA ARG A 205 26.04 -28.21 -1.66
C ARG A 205 26.24 -29.55 -0.99
N THR A 206 25.22 -30.03 -0.29
CA THR A 206 25.27 -31.36 0.35
C THR A 206 24.12 -32.23 -0.14
N ARG A 207 24.27 -33.56 0.02
CA ARG A 207 23.18 -34.53 -0.09
C ARG A 207 22.30 -34.50 1.17
N PRO A 208 21.10 -35.11 1.15
CA PRO A 208 20.27 -35.22 2.35
C PRO A 208 20.93 -35.93 3.56
N ASN A 209 21.97 -36.74 3.33
CA ASN A 209 22.75 -37.37 4.39
C ASN A 209 23.93 -36.51 4.88
N GLY A 210 24.06 -35.27 4.42
CA GLY A 210 25.12 -34.32 4.81
C GLY A 210 26.44 -34.49 4.05
N GLU A 211 26.56 -35.45 3.13
CA GLU A 211 27.78 -35.56 2.30
C GLU A 211 27.88 -34.39 1.34
N ILE A 212 29.07 -33.79 1.25
CA ILE A 212 29.36 -32.72 0.30
C ILE A 212 29.27 -33.27 -1.14
N ILE A 213 28.48 -32.58 -1.96
CA ILE A 213 28.40 -32.77 -3.40
C ILE A 213 29.45 -31.90 -4.09
N ASP A 214 29.51 -30.63 -3.69
CA ASP A 214 30.41 -29.63 -4.25
C ASP A 214 30.60 -28.50 -3.25
N ASN A 215 31.78 -27.89 -3.22
CA ASN A 215 32.06 -26.72 -2.39
C ASN A 215 33.19 -25.88 -2.97
N ASN A 216 33.30 -24.64 -2.51
CA ASN A 216 34.45 -23.81 -2.80
C ASN A 216 34.70 -22.78 -1.70
N PHE A 217 35.97 -22.45 -1.47
CA PHE A 217 36.41 -21.31 -0.68
C PHE A 217 37.05 -20.26 -1.61
N ALA A 218 36.24 -19.33 -2.11
CA ALA A 218 36.70 -18.26 -2.96
C ALA A 218 37.33 -17.14 -2.11
N THR A 219 38.65 -17.00 -2.19
CA THR A 219 39.37 -15.93 -1.50
C THR A 219 38.95 -14.55 -2.01
N HIS A 220 38.80 -14.40 -3.33
CA HIS A 220 38.29 -13.22 -4.01
C HIS A 220 37.59 -13.62 -5.33
N ALA A 221 36.42 -13.05 -5.61
CA ALA A 221 35.71 -13.20 -6.89
C ALA A 221 34.84 -11.98 -7.19
N THR A 222 34.60 -11.68 -8.48
CA THR A 222 33.63 -10.65 -8.91
C THR A 222 32.21 -11.19 -9.07
N SER A 223 32.09 -12.51 -9.25
CA SER A 223 30.83 -13.24 -9.27
C SER A 223 31.09 -14.73 -9.08
N ILE A 224 30.14 -15.42 -8.45
CA ILE A 224 30.12 -16.88 -8.32
C ILE A 224 28.72 -17.35 -8.73
N THR A 225 28.64 -18.39 -9.56
CA THR A 225 27.37 -19.00 -10.01
C THR A 225 27.35 -20.47 -9.63
N VAL A 226 26.27 -20.93 -9.00
CA VAL A 226 26.09 -22.31 -8.55
C VAL A 226 24.72 -22.82 -8.98
N THR A 227 24.68 -24.02 -9.57
CA THR A 227 23.42 -24.72 -9.87
C THR A 227 23.12 -25.72 -8.76
N ILE A 228 21.97 -25.53 -8.10
CA ILE A 228 21.46 -26.36 -7.01
C ILE A 228 20.40 -27.31 -7.59
N SER A 229 20.62 -28.61 -7.41
CA SER A 229 19.74 -29.66 -7.95
C SER A 229 18.54 -29.91 -7.03
N PRO A 230 17.38 -30.35 -7.56
CA PRO A 230 16.27 -30.82 -6.73
C PRO A 230 16.61 -32.00 -5.80
N SER A 231 17.70 -32.72 -6.08
CA SER A 231 18.18 -33.85 -5.27
C SER A 231 19.16 -33.45 -4.16
N ASP A 232 19.58 -32.19 -4.12
CA ASP A 232 20.47 -31.69 -3.07
C ASP A 232 19.70 -31.66 -1.73
N GLY A 233 20.40 -31.88 -0.62
CA GLY A 233 19.85 -31.79 0.73
C GLY A 233 19.87 -30.36 1.27
N SER A 234 21.03 -29.71 1.21
CA SER A 234 21.20 -28.33 1.64
C SER A 234 22.20 -27.53 0.81
N PHE A 235 22.11 -26.21 0.93
CA PHE A 235 23.12 -25.25 0.50
C PHE A 235 23.59 -24.42 1.70
N THR A 236 24.89 -24.38 1.95
CA THR A 236 25.50 -23.49 2.94
C THR A 236 26.22 -22.34 2.24
N SER A 237 26.10 -21.14 2.77
CA SER A 237 26.76 -19.94 2.27
C SER A 237 27.31 -19.13 3.45
N GLU A 238 28.58 -18.74 3.37
CA GLU A 238 29.24 -17.88 4.33
C GLU A 238 30.07 -16.83 3.62
N ARG A 239 29.80 -15.55 3.90
CA ARG A 239 30.50 -14.37 3.36
C ARG A 239 30.45 -14.25 1.83
N CYS A 240 29.47 -14.89 1.20
CA CYS A 240 29.28 -14.83 -0.25
C CYS A 240 28.47 -13.63 -0.72
N GLY A 241 27.96 -12.81 0.20
CA GLY A 241 26.97 -11.78 -0.13
C GLY A 241 25.60 -12.40 -0.40
N THR A 242 24.81 -11.76 -1.26
CA THR A 242 23.46 -12.20 -1.59
C THR A 242 23.45 -13.06 -2.86
N TRP A 243 22.91 -14.26 -2.74
CA TRP A 243 22.58 -15.14 -3.85
C TRP A 243 21.22 -14.76 -4.44
N GLN A 244 21.20 -14.54 -5.75
CA GLN A 244 19.98 -14.27 -6.52
C GLN A 244 19.76 -15.38 -7.54
N LEU A 245 18.51 -15.79 -7.72
CA LEU A 245 18.18 -16.71 -8.80
C LEU A 245 18.46 -16.05 -10.15
N VAL A 246 19.17 -16.74 -11.02
CA VAL A 246 19.43 -16.29 -12.39
C VAL A 246 18.14 -16.51 -13.19
N LYS A 247 17.56 -15.42 -13.68
CA LYS A 247 16.39 -15.41 -14.59
C LYS A 247 16.80 -15.73 -16.03
#